data_AF-A0A3P1UHQ4-F1
#
_entry.id   AF-A0A3P1UHQ4-F1
#
_cell.length_a   1.000
_cell.length_b   1.000
_cell.length_c   1.000
_cell.angle_alpha   90.00
_cell.angle_beta   90.00
_cell.angle_gamma   90.00
#
_symmetry.space_group_name_H-M   'P 1'
#
loop_
_entity.id
_entity.type
_entity.pdbx_description
1 polymer ?
#
loop_
_entity_poly.entity_id
_entity_poly.type
_entity_poly.pdbx_seq_one_letter_code
_entity_poly.pdbx_strand_id
1 'polypeptide(L)'
;MGGFRRGRNGKAFRHSTAPYDPWRTLRDATVSGLGVAYLSTWLAVDDLHSGRLEVVPIPTPTEDVPITALWSRSRDRASKIRVAVDALIEAF
;
A
#
# COMPACT_ATOMS: atom_id res chain seq x y z
N MET A 1 -30.77 -0.24 -17.19
CA MET A 1 -30.85 -1.38 -18.14
C MET A 1 -29.49 -2.08 -18.13
N GLY A 2 -29.30 -3.08 -17.27
CA GLY A 2 -28.00 -3.69 -16.98
C GLY A 2 -27.69 -4.85 -17.93
N GLY A 3 -26.55 -4.77 -18.63
CA GLY A 3 -26.09 -5.81 -19.55
C GLY A 3 -25.52 -7.01 -18.80
N PHE A 4 -26.25 -8.14 -18.87
CA PHE A 4 -25.84 -9.42 -18.33
C PHE A 4 -24.93 -10.13 -19.35
N ARG A 5 -23.63 -10.32 -19.05
CA ARG A 5 -22.77 -11.22 -19.83
C ARG A 5 -22.52 -12.51 -19.04
N ARG A 6 -23.09 -13.59 -19.56
CA ARG A 6 -23.04 -14.96 -19.01
C ARG A 6 -21.66 -15.57 -19.27
N GLY A 7 -20.86 -15.76 -18.23
CA GLY A 7 -19.60 -16.53 -18.29
C GLY A 7 -19.88 -18.03 -18.33
N ARG A 8 -19.08 -18.78 -19.11
CA ARG A 8 -19.27 -20.21 -19.44
C ARG A 8 -18.94 -21.20 -18.30
N ASN A 9 -18.51 -20.74 -17.13
CA ASN A 9 -18.33 -21.58 -15.94
C ASN A 9 -19.11 -20.99 -14.78
N GLY A 10 -20.12 -21.71 -14.30
CA GLY A 10 -21.22 -21.25 -13.44
C GLY A 10 -20.86 -20.84 -12.00
N LYS A 11 -19.72 -20.19 -11.78
CA LYS A 11 -19.50 -19.41 -10.56
C LYS A 11 -19.69 -17.94 -10.93
N ALA A 12 -20.86 -17.42 -10.58
CA ALA A 12 -21.07 -15.99 -10.50
C ALA A 12 -20.07 -15.46 -9.45
N PHE A 13 -18.93 -14.94 -9.92
CA PHE A 13 -18.10 -14.09 -9.09
C PHE A 13 -18.93 -12.84 -8.82
N ARG A 14 -19.63 -12.85 -7.68
CA ARG A 14 -20.18 -11.64 -7.10
C ARG A 14 -18.98 -10.71 -6.97
N HIS A 15 -18.93 -9.65 -7.78
CA HIS A 15 -18.06 -8.51 -7.51
C HIS A 15 -18.49 -7.99 -6.13
N SER A 16 -17.86 -8.51 -5.09
CA SER A 16 -17.93 -7.97 -3.75
C SER A 16 -17.29 -6.60 -3.84
N THR A 17 -18.07 -5.54 -3.61
CA THR A 17 -17.63 -4.15 -3.59
C THR A 17 -16.80 -3.82 -2.34
N ALA A 18 -16.12 -4.81 -1.76
CA ALA A 18 -15.09 -4.54 -0.78
C ALA A 18 -13.87 -3.97 -1.52
N PRO A 19 -13.23 -2.89 -1.04
CA PRO A 19 -12.02 -2.38 -1.65
C PRO A 19 -10.96 -3.48 -1.66
N TYR A 20 -10.62 -3.98 -2.85
CA TYR A 20 -9.52 -4.91 -3.01
C TYR A 20 -8.22 -4.13 -2.79
N ASP A 21 -7.58 -4.37 -1.65
CA ASP A 21 -6.25 -3.88 -1.34
C ASP A 21 -5.27 -5.06 -1.50
N PRO A 22 -4.61 -5.20 -2.66
CA PRO A 22 -3.75 -6.35 -2.94
C PRO A 22 -2.53 -6.40 -2.02
N TRP A 23 -1.96 -5.25 -1.66
CA TRP A 23 -0.75 -5.19 -0.84
C TRP A 23 -1.04 -5.54 0.62
N ARG A 24 -2.19 -5.15 1.18
CA ARG A 24 -2.63 -5.63 2.50
C ARG A 24 -2.94 -7.12 2.50
N THR A 25 -3.59 -7.60 1.44
CA THR A 25 -3.91 -9.04 1.31
C THR A 25 -2.65 -9.89 1.30
N LEU A 26 -1.60 -9.46 0.57
CA LEU A 26 -0.31 -10.16 0.56
C LEU A 26 0.36 -10.17 1.93
N ARG A 27 0.38 -9.03 2.62
CA ARG A 27 0.92 -8.92 3.99
C ARG A 27 0.21 -9.87 4.95
N ASP A 28 -1.12 -9.90 4.95
CA ASP A 28 -1.90 -10.75 5.85
C ASP A 28 -1.64 -12.24 5.59
N ALA A 29 -1.46 -12.63 4.32
CA ALA A 29 -1.07 -13.98 3.97
C ALA A 29 0.34 -14.33 4.49
N THR A 30 1.32 -13.43 4.37
CA THR A 30 2.69 -13.62 4.90
C THR A 30 2.69 -13.72 6.43
N VAL A 31 1.96 -12.85 7.11
CA VAL A 31 1.79 -12.89 8.58
C VAL A 31 1.18 -14.22 9.02
N SER A 32 0.27 -14.78 8.21
CA SER A 32 -0.36 -16.08 8.46
C SER A 32 0.58 -17.27 8.15
N GLY A 33 1.84 -17.02 7.78
CA GLY A 33 2.82 -18.05 7.48
C GLY A 33 2.63 -18.73 6.12
N LEU A 34 1.85 -18.14 5.20
CA LEU A 34 1.57 -18.74 3.89
C LEU A 34 2.72 -18.59 2.87
N GLY A 35 3.81 -17.91 3.24
CA GLY A 35 5.00 -17.76 2.40
C GLY A 35 5.77 -16.48 2.68
N VAL A 36 6.62 -16.08 1.72
CA VAL A 36 7.40 -14.83 1.74
C VAL A 36 6.76 -13.82 0.78
N ALA A 37 6.72 -12.55 1.15
CA ALA A 37 6.27 -11.46 0.28
C ALA A 37 7.32 -10.36 0.19
N TYR A 38 7.40 -9.74 -0.99
CA TYR A 38 8.17 -8.51 -1.21
C TYR A 38 7.25 -7.31 -0.99
N LEU A 39 7.47 -6.59 0.12
CA LEU A 39 6.63 -5.48 0.58
C LEU A 39 7.50 -4.26 0.87
N SER A 40 6.91 -3.06 0.76
CA SER A 40 7.58 -1.87 1.28
C SER A 40 7.72 -1.96 2.80
N THR A 41 8.84 -1.47 3.32
CA THR A 41 9.14 -1.48 4.75
C THR A 41 8.08 -0.74 5.57
N TRP A 42 7.55 0.37 5.05
CA TRP A 42 6.48 1.12 5.73
C TRP A 42 5.18 0.32 5.90
N LEU A 43 4.84 -0.57 4.96
CA LEU A 43 3.66 -1.42 5.08
C LEU A 43 3.86 -2.56 6.11
N ALA A 44 5.10 -3.02 6.27
CA ALA A 44 5.45 -4.13 7.15
C ALA A 44 5.99 -3.69 8.53
N VAL A 45 6.24 -2.40 8.76
CA VAL A 45 6.99 -1.88 9.92
C VAL A 45 6.45 -2.36 11.26
N ASP A 46 5.13 -2.34 11.47
CA ASP A 46 4.52 -2.77 12.72
C ASP A 46 4.70 -4.28 12.97
N ASP A 47 4.70 -5.07 11.90
CA ASP A 47 4.85 -6.52 11.98
C ASP A 47 6.31 -6.93 12.19
N LEU A 48 7.23 -6.15 11.62
CA LEU A 48 8.66 -6.28 11.87
C LEU A 48 8.99 -5.91 13.32
N HIS A 49 8.47 -4.78 13.83
CA HIS A 49 8.69 -4.35 15.21
C HIS A 49 8.08 -5.31 16.24
N SER A 50 6.93 -5.91 15.93
CA SER A 50 6.29 -6.91 16.79
C SER A 50 6.87 -8.32 16.67
N GLY A 51 7.85 -8.53 15.78
CA GLY A 51 8.47 -9.85 15.54
C GLY A 51 7.54 -10.86 14.85
N ARG A 52 6.43 -10.42 14.28
CA ARG A 52 5.51 -11.26 13.49
C ARG A 52 6.02 -11.51 12.07
N LEU A 53 6.88 -10.62 11.56
CA LEU A 53 7.60 -10.79 10.31
C LEU A 53 9.10 -10.62 10.56
N GLU A 54 9.90 -11.26 9.72
CA GLU A 54 11.35 -11.14 9.69
C GLU A 54 11.81 -10.78 8.28
N VAL A 55 12.88 -9.98 8.17
CA VAL A 55 13.47 -9.62 6.88
C VAL A 55 14.30 -10.79 6.36
N VAL A 56 13.96 -11.30 5.18
CA VAL A 56 14.76 -12.32 4.49
C VAL A 56 15.81 -11.61 3.63
N PRO A 57 17.13 -11.81 3.87
CA PRO A 57 18.18 -11.22 3.06
C PRO A 57 18.23 -11.89 1.69
N ILE A 58 17.54 -11.30 0.72
CA ILE A 58 17.58 -11.70 -0.69
C ILE A 58 18.23 -10.59 -1.52
N PRO A 59 18.87 -10.90 -2.67
CA PRO A 59 19.32 -9.87 -3.59
C PRO A 59 18.10 -9.11 -4.14
N THR A 60 17.85 -7.91 -3.61
CA THR A 60 16.80 -7.01 -4.10
C THR A 60 17.41 -5.96 -5.03
N PRO A 61 16.63 -5.41 -5.99
CA PRO A 61 17.05 -4.22 -6.71
C PRO A 61 17.46 -3.13 -5.70
N THR A 62 18.61 -2.52 -5.90
CA THR A 62 19.17 -1.47 -5.02
C THR A 62 18.47 -0.11 -5.16
N GLU A 63 17.46 -0.01 -6.02
CA GLU A 63 16.77 1.26 -6.25
C GLU A 63 15.69 1.47 -5.18
N ASP A 64 16.04 2.26 -4.18
CA ASP A 64 15.03 2.87 -3.30
C ASP A 64 14.09 3.74 -4.13
N VAL A 65 12.80 3.49 -4.00
CA VAL A 65 11.77 4.27 -4.68
C VAL A 65 11.44 5.50 -3.80
N PRO A 66 11.75 6.73 -4.25
CA PRO A 66 11.54 7.92 -3.44
C PRO A 66 10.05 8.18 -3.18
N ILE A 67 9.72 8.50 -1.93
CA ILE A 67 8.38 8.97 -1.53
C ILE A 67 8.41 10.51 -1.56
N THR A 68 7.70 11.10 -2.52
CA THR A 68 7.69 12.56 -2.73
C THR A 68 6.35 13.17 -2.39
N ALA A 69 6.34 14.22 -1.57
CA ALA A 69 5.15 15.05 -1.35
C ALA A 69 4.92 16.00 -2.54
N LEU A 70 3.72 16.02 -3.10
CA LEU A 70 3.34 16.90 -4.22
C LEU A 70 2.14 17.77 -3.82
N TRP A 71 2.18 19.06 -4.20
CA TRP A 71 1.10 20.01 -3.95
C TRP A 71 0.97 21.02 -5.10
N SER A 72 -0.21 21.63 -5.23
CA SER A 72 -0.45 22.62 -6.29
C SER A 72 0.35 23.89 -6.04
N ARG A 73 1.02 24.39 -7.09
CA ARG A 73 1.76 25.65 -7.07
C ARG A 73 0.82 26.84 -7.30
N SER A 74 -0.29 26.90 -6.58
CA SER A 74 -1.23 28.02 -6.66
C SER A 74 -0.63 29.26 -5.97
N ARG A 75 -0.88 30.46 -6.52
CA ARG A 75 -0.37 31.74 -5.98
C ARG A 75 -0.85 32.00 -4.54
N ASP A 76 -2.08 31.60 -4.22
CA ASP A 76 -2.64 31.64 -2.86
C ASP A 76 -2.47 30.30 -2.12
N ARG A 77 -1.24 29.98 -1.70
CA ARG A 77 -1.03 28.83 -0.80
C ARG A 77 -1.75 29.10 0.52
N ALA A 78 -2.81 28.35 0.78
CA ALA A 78 -3.46 28.36 2.09
C ALA A 78 -2.41 28.04 3.18
N SER A 79 -2.34 28.86 4.22
CA SER A 79 -1.37 28.74 5.33
C SER A 79 -1.30 27.32 5.90
N LYS A 80 -2.45 26.62 5.97
CA LYS A 80 -2.54 25.22 6.38
C LYS A 80 -1.65 24.24 5.59
N ILE A 81 -1.45 24.48 4.28
CA ILE A 81 -0.60 23.61 3.45
C ILE A 81 0.87 23.83 3.80
N ARG A 82 1.27 25.09 4.06
CA ARG A 82 2.65 25.40 4.49
C ARG A 82 2.94 24.71 5.81
N VAL A 83 2.08 24.90 6.82
CA VAL A 83 2.23 24.25 8.13
C VAL A 83 2.33 22.72 8.01
N ALA A 84 1.50 22.09 7.17
CA ALA A 84 1.58 20.65 6.95
C ALA A 84 2.88 20.21 6.28
N VAL A 85 3.36 20.95 5.27
CA VAL A 85 4.64 20.67 4.61
C VAL A 85 5.81 20.86 5.57
N ASP A 86 5.81 21.96 6.34
CA ASP A 86 6.86 22.24 7.32
C ASP A 86 6.92 21.12 8.38
N ALA A 87 5.77 20.66 8.88
CA ALA A 87 5.71 19.52 9.79
C ALA A 87 6.19 18.19 9.16
N LEU A 88 5.96 17.97 7.85
CA LEU A 88 6.49 16.80 7.15
C LEU A 88 8.01 16.87 7.02
N ILE A 89 8.58 18.05 6.75
CA ILE A 89 10.03 18.26 6.67
C ILE A 89 10.69 18.08 8.05
N GLU A 90 10.03 18.48 9.13
CA GLU A 90 10.55 18.27 10.49
C GLU A 90 10.50 16.81 10.93
N ALA A 91 9.57 16.01 10.38
CA ALA A 91 9.33 14.64 10.81
C ALA A 91 10.15 13.58 10.04
N PHE A 92 10.67 13.89 8.84
CA PHE A 92 11.32 12.95 7.92
C PHE A 92 12.56 13.57 7.26
#